data_AF-A0A5E4Q744-F1
#
_entry.id   AF-A0A5E4Q744-F1
#
_cell.length_a   1.000
_cell.length_b   1.000
_cell.length_c   1.000
_cell.angle_alpha   90.00
_cell.angle_beta   90.00
_cell.angle_gamma   90.00
#
_symmetry.space_group_name_H-M   'P 1'
#
loop_
_entity.id
_entity.type
_entity.pdbx_description
1 polymer ?
#
loop_
_entity_poly.entity_id
_entity_poly.type
_entity_poly.pdbx_seq_one_letter_code
_entity_poly.pdbx_strand_id
1 'polypeptide(L)'
;MNIKYFVILLFFELCCGDSFNLNVTEYFRMPPLFELDNYEQCMASEDGVFCVVAVDVIKEPDNDVTDIIKKYSLHKLKQFNHSSLDRGICVTRSCKEHNIDNLNMEDLNIVLSECINETIYNEYKVKTKVSRINYCHYSKRQEDVDVDIGDWIFAIIILIIVLLNIIGTLYDAQLDRTKNENTGNQYLLSFSVFQNWNNFISNEQKDPRLRSFQGLDVIRTVLILLVVMAHIIWFMSFSFVDNPRELELLCSVQQL
;
A
#
# COMPACT_ATOMS: atom_id res chain seq x y z
N MET A 1 20.25 -15.59 -27.97
CA MET A 1 20.33 -15.07 -26.59
C MET A 1 19.17 -15.67 -25.81
N ASN A 2 19.44 -16.56 -24.86
CA ASN A 2 18.41 -17.40 -24.22
C ASN A 2 17.45 -16.55 -23.37
N ILE A 3 16.14 -16.79 -23.48
CA ILE A 3 15.06 -16.16 -22.70
C ILE A 3 15.33 -16.19 -21.18
N LYS A 4 16.06 -17.21 -20.71
CA LYS A 4 16.49 -17.35 -19.31
C LYS A 4 17.39 -16.20 -18.85
N TYR A 5 18.28 -15.70 -19.71
CA TYR A 5 19.10 -14.53 -19.39
C TYR A 5 18.31 -13.23 -19.50
N PHE A 6 17.27 -13.19 -20.34
CA PHE A 6 16.42 -12.02 -20.51
C PHE A 6 15.59 -11.72 -19.25
N VAL A 7 15.06 -12.74 -18.57
CA VAL A 7 14.32 -12.56 -17.31
C VAL A 7 15.23 -12.15 -16.14
N ILE A 8 16.45 -12.68 -16.10
CA ILE A 8 17.45 -12.31 -15.08
C ILE A 8 17.98 -10.88 -15.34
N LEU A 9 18.19 -10.52 -16.61
CA LEU A 9 18.52 -9.15 -17.02
C LEU A 9 17.38 -8.17 -16.71
N LEU A 10 16.12 -8.55 -16.91
CA LEU A 10 14.98 -7.69 -16.55
C LEU A 10 14.89 -7.40 -15.05
N PHE A 11 15.31 -8.33 -14.19
CA PHE A 11 15.41 -8.12 -12.75
C PHE A 11 16.64 -7.27 -12.35
N PHE A 12 17.73 -7.32 -13.13
CA PHE A 12 18.96 -6.54 -12.89
C PHE A 12 18.93 -5.13 -13.54
N GLU A 13 18.21 -4.94 -14.64
CA GLU A 13 18.19 -3.70 -15.43
C GLU A 13 17.30 -2.59 -14.84
N LEU A 14 16.50 -2.88 -13.81
CA LEU A 14 15.76 -1.86 -13.06
C LEU A 14 16.67 -0.94 -12.22
N CYS A 15 17.98 -1.20 -12.13
CA CYS A 15 18.87 -0.53 -11.17
C CYS A 15 19.83 0.52 -11.76
N CYS A 16 19.79 0.83 -13.05
CA CYS A 16 20.75 1.78 -13.65
C CYS A 16 20.20 3.22 -13.72
N GLY A 17 20.58 4.03 -12.74
CA GLY A 17 20.46 5.49 -12.74
C GLY A 17 21.47 6.07 -11.76
N ASP A 18 22.18 7.13 -12.14
CA ASP A 18 23.13 7.80 -11.27
C ASP A 18 22.35 8.44 -10.10
N SER A 19 22.72 8.11 -8.86
CA SER A 19 22.04 8.64 -7.67
C SER A 19 22.72 9.95 -7.26
N PHE A 20 21.97 11.05 -7.26
CA PHE A 20 22.47 12.29 -6.69
C PHE A 20 22.55 12.13 -5.16
N ASN A 21 23.74 11.82 -4.66
CA ASN A 21 23.98 11.63 -3.24
C ASN A 21 24.12 13.00 -2.56
N LEU A 22 23.07 13.37 -1.83
CA LEU A 22 23.07 14.55 -0.96
C LEU A 22 23.68 14.18 0.39
N ASN A 23 24.39 15.12 1.03
CA ASN A 23 24.85 14.91 2.39
C ASN A 23 23.64 14.82 3.34
N VAL A 24 23.73 14.00 4.40
CA VAL A 24 22.65 13.78 5.37
C VAL A 24 22.15 15.11 5.95
N THR A 25 23.08 16.01 6.31
CA THR A 25 22.75 17.32 6.87
C THR A 25 21.99 18.20 5.87
N GLU A 26 22.31 18.13 4.57
CA GLU A 26 21.59 18.86 3.54
C GLU A 26 20.21 18.26 3.28
N TYR A 27 20.07 16.94 3.41
CA TYR A 27 18.79 16.26 3.21
C TYR A 27 17.74 16.71 4.21
N PHE A 28 18.14 16.82 5.48
CA PHE A 28 17.26 17.28 6.56
C PHE A 28 16.97 18.79 6.52
N ARG A 29 17.52 19.54 5.57
CA ARG A 29 17.05 20.91 5.29
C ARG A 29 15.76 20.93 4.48
N MET A 30 15.43 19.83 3.79
CA MET A 30 14.17 19.69 3.08
C MET A 30 13.06 19.27 4.07
N PRO A 31 11.81 19.75 3.88
CA PRO A 31 10.68 19.23 4.62
C PRO A 31 10.52 17.71 4.39
N PRO A 32 10.01 16.96 5.37
CA PRO A 32 9.74 15.54 5.19
C PRO A 32 8.72 15.32 4.06
N LEU A 33 8.95 14.28 3.24
CA LEU A 33 8.06 13.96 2.12
C LEU A 33 6.65 13.62 2.60
N PHE A 34 6.56 12.84 3.68
CA PHE A 34 5.32 12.40 4.30
C PHE A 34 5.31 12.82 5.76
N GLU A 35 4.24 13.46 6.20
CA GLU A 35 4.04 13.81 7.59
C GLU A 35 2.54 13.84 7.89
N LEU A 36 2.10 12.98 8.80
CA LEU A 36 0.69 12.80 9.12
C LEU A 36 0.47 13.02 10.62
N ASP A 37 -0.52 13.86 10.92
CA ASP A 37 -1.12 13.96 12.25
C ASP A 37 -1.70 12.62 12.70
N ASN A 38 -1.83 12.43 14.00
CA ASN A 38 -2.44 11.23 14.56
C ASN A 38 -3.94 11.18 14.20
N TYR A 39 -4.29 10.32 13.24
CA TYR A 39 -5.65 10.15 12.73
C TYR A 39 -6.64 9.78 13.83
N GLU A 40 -6.35 8.72 14.59
CA GLU A 40 -7.22 8.21 15.66
C GLU A 40 -7.48 9.28 16.72
N GLN A 41 -6.45 10.00 17.13
CA GLN A 41 -6.57 11.09 18.08
C GLN A 41 -7.43 12.25 17.54
N CYS A 42 -7.31 12.55 16.24
CA CYS A 42 -8.14 13.56 15.60
C CYS A 42 -9.62 13.14 15.59
N MET A 43 -9.89 11.90 15.19
CA MET A 43 -11.25 11.35 15.09
C MET A 43 -11.92 11.07 16.43
N ALA A 44 -11.14 10.91 17.51
CA ALA A 44 -11.67 10.83 18.86
C ALA A 44 -12.31 12.15 19.35
N SER A 45 -11.99 13.29 18.73
CA SER A 45 -12.61 14.58 19.06
C SER A 45 -13.99 14.69 18.42
N GLU A 46 -14.99 15.25 19.11
CA GLU A 46 -16.36 15.33 18.59
C GLU A 46 -16.47 16.10 17.28
N ASP A 47 -15.59 17.05 17.02
CA ASP A 47 -15.57 17.94 15.85
C ASP A 47 -14.35 17.70 14.95
N GLY A 48 -13.64 16.58 15.13
CA GLY A 48 -12.45 16.20 14.38
C GLY A 48 -12.63 16.24 12.86
N VAL A 49 -11.73 16.94 12.17
CA VAL A 49 -11.63 16.94 10.70
C VAL A 49 -10.21 16.58 10.32
N PHE A 50 -10.03 15.44 9.65
CA PHE A 50 -8.73 14.96 9.20
C PHE A 50 -8.66 14.94 7.68
N CYS A 51 -7.69 15.64 7.10
CA CYS A 51 -7.53 15.73 5.66
C CYS A 51 -6.16 15.21 5.22
N VAL A 52 -6.13 14.41 4.15
CA VAL A 52 -4.90 14.05 3.45
C VAL A 52 -4.80 14.89 2.19
N VAL A 53 -3.71 15.64 2.07
CA VAL A 53 -3.48 16.62 1.01
C VAL A 53 -2.08 16.48 0.42
N ALA A 54 -1.94 16.79 -0.86
CA ALA A 54 -0.63 16.96 -1.49
C ALA A 54 -0.35 18.43 -1.73
N VAL A 55 0.89 18.81 -1.45
CA VAL A 55 1.34 20.18 -1.27
C VAL A 55 2.59 20.37 -2.13
N ASP A 56 2.52 21.29 -3.08
CA ASP A 56 3.64 21.58 -3.97
C ASP A 56 4.50 22.73 -3.42
N VAL A 57 5.81 22.54 -3.45
CA VAL A 57 6.80 23.55 -3.09
C VAL A 57 6.89 24.61 -4.19
N ILE A 58 6.69 25.88 -3.82
CA ILE A 58 6.81 27.02 -4.73
C ILE A 58 8.29 27.38 -4.89
N LYS A 59 8.72 27.56 -6.13
CA LYS A 59 10.09 28.01 -6.42
C LYS A 59 10.23 29.50 -6.11
N GLU A 60 11.22 29.85 -5.28
CA GLU A 60 11.59 31.24 -5.02
C GLU A 60 13.00 31.52 -5.57
N PRO A 61 13.23 32.67 -6.25
CA PRO A 61 14.47 32.93 -7.00
C PRO A 61 15.73 33.19 -6.15
N ASP A 62 15.73 32.92 -4.84
CA ASP A 62 16.88 33.11 -3.95
C ASP A 62 16.83 32.19 -2.72
N ASN A 63 16.18 31.02 -2.85
CA ASN A 63 15.98 30.07 -1.76
C ASN A 63 16.74 28.77 -2.03
N ASP A 64 17.88 28.60 -1.35
CA ASP A 64 18.78 27.47 -1.52
C ASP A 64 18.10 26.12 -1.23
N VAL A 65 17.18 26.07 -0.27
CA VAL A 65 16.40 24.86 0.05
C VAL A 65 15.51 24.46 -1.13
N THR A 66 14.83 25.41 -1.77
CA THR A 66 13.97 25.09 -2.93
C THR A 66 14.78 24.57 -4.12
N ASP A 67 16.00 25.07 -4.31
CA ASP A 67 16.90 24.60 -5.36
C ASP A 67 17.41 23.18 -5.07
N ILE A 68 17.74 22.87 -3.81
CA ILE A 68 18.08 21.51 -3.36
C ILE A 68 16.92 20.56 -3.65
N ILE A 69 15.71 20.92 -3.22
CA ILE A 69 14.50 20.11 -3.42
C ILE A 69 14.30 19.80 -4.91
N LYS A 70 14.37 20.81 -5.77
CA LYS A 70 14.18 20.62 -7.21
C LYS A 70 15.27 19.76 -7.81
N LYS A 71 16.55 20.00 -7.48
CA LYS A 71 17.68 19.22 -7.99
C LYS A 71 17.61 17.76 -7.58
N TYR A 72 17.25 17.49 -6.33
CA TYR A 72 17.04 16.14 -5.82
C TYR A 72 15.87 15.46 -6.54
N SER A 73 14.74 16.16 -6.68
CA SER A 73 13.53 15.63 -7.33
C SER A 73 13.63 15.37 -8.85
N LEU A 74 14.74 15.72 -9.51
CA LEU A 74 14.96 15.43 -10.93
C LEU A 74 15.17 13.92 -11.19
N HIS A 75 15.71 13.16 -10.22
CA HIS A 75 16.09 11.76 -10.41
C HIS A 75 14.95 10.78 -10.02
N LYS A 76 13.85 10.85 -10.77
CA LYS A 76 12.59 10.12 -10.47
C LYS A 76 12.67 8.58 -10.47
N LEU A 77 13.77 8.00 -10.95
CA LEU A 77 13.94 6.54 -10.98
C LEU A 77 14.28 5.95 -9.61
N LYS A 78 14.94 6.72 -8.75
CA LYS A 78 15.44 6.25 -7.44
C LYS A 78 15.04 7.15 -6.27
N GLN A 79 14.68 8.39 -6.57
CA GLN A 79 14.35 9.40 -5.58
C GLN A 79 12.88 9.80 -5.75
N PHE A 80 12.20 9.97 -4.63
CA PHE A 80 10.86 10.51 -4.64
C PHE A 80 10.88 11.98 -5.10
N ASN A 81 9.72 12.46 -5.52
CA ASN A 81 9.58 13.86 -5.89
C ASN A 81 9.34 14.70 -4.63
N HIS A 82 10.42 15.14 -3.97
CA HIS A 82 10.38 16.02 -2.80
C HIS A 82 9.81 17.42 -3.07
N SER A 83 9.49 17.76 -4.32
CA SER A 83 8.78 19.01 -4.63
C SER A 83 7.26 18.93 -4.48
N SER A 84 6.71 17.73 -4.26
CA SER A 84 5.32 17.48 -3.91
C SER A 84 5.30 16.66 -2.63
N LEU A 85 4.84 17.26 -1.55
CA LEU A 85 4.83 16.70 -0.21
C LEU A 85 3.41 16.22 0.12
N ASP A 86 3.25 15.05 0.73
CA ASP A 86 1.94 14.64 1.24
C ASP A 86 1.86 14.93 2.74
N ARG A 87 0.70 15.44 3.16
CA ARG A 87 0.40 15.82 4.54
C ARG A 87 -0.92 15.24 4.98
N GLY A 88 -0.96 14.67 6.17
CA GLY A 88 -2.19 14.32 6.88
C GLY A 88 -2.39 15.31 8.01
N ILE A 89 -3.48 16.07 8.02
CA ILE A 89 -3.66 17.18 8.96
C ILE A 89 -4.98 17.05 9.67
N CYS A 90 -4.92 17.10 11.00
CA CYS A 90 -6.07 17.30 11.84
C CYS A 90 -6.40 18.79 11.89
N VAL A 91 -7.29 19.25 11.02
CA VAL A 91 -7.62 20.68 10.84
C VAL A 91 -8.07 21.30 12.15
N THR A 92 -8.87 20.59 12.95
CA THR A 92 -9.36 21.06 14.26
C THR A 92 -8.30 21.21 15.33
N ARG A 93 -7.17 20.53 15.20
CA ARG A 93 -6.10 20.59 16.19
C ARG A 93 -4.93 21.45 15.74
N SER A 94 -4.52 21.27 14.49
CA SER A 94 -3.30 21.85 13.92
C SER A 94 -3.57 23.22 13.28
N CYS A 95 -4.80 23.49 12.82
CA CYS A 95 -5.19 24.76 12.18
C CYS A 95 -6.23 25.55 12.99
N LYS A 96 -6.14 25.50 14.33
CA LYS A 96 -7.12 26.08 15.29
C LYS A 96 -7.42 27.57 15.13
N GLU A 97 -6.53 28.31 14.48
CA GLU A 97 -6.65 29.76 14.37
C GLU A 97 -7.76 30.20 13.40
N HIS A 98 -8.27 29.27 12.58
CA HIS A 98 -9.40 29.51 11.68
C HIS A 98 -10.69 28.94 12.29
N ASN A 99 -11.80 29.67 12.26
CA ASN A 99 -13.10 29.14 12.70
C ASN A 99 -13.57 28.04 11.73
N ILE A 100 -13.58 26.78 12.21
CA ILE A 100 -13.88 25.56 11.40
C ILE A 100 -15.38 25.24 11.38
N ASP A 101 -16.20 26.03 12.09
CA ASP A 101 -17.64 25.80 12.16
C ASP A 101 -18.30 26.02 10.78
N ASN A 102 -18.81 24.93 10.19
CA ASN A 102 -19.55 24.90 8.92
C ASN A 102 -18.77 25.32 7.67
N LEU A 103 -17.52 24.89 7.51
CA LEU A 103 -16.75 25.14 6.28
C LEU A 103 -17.31 24.35 5.09
N ASN A 104 -17.49 25.04 3.95
CA ASN A 104 -17.65 24.38 2.66
C ASN A 104 -16.28 23.85 2.16
N MET A 105 -16.28 22.98 1.16
CA MET A 105 -15.04 22.45 0.54
C MET A 105 -14.06 23.54 0.06
N GLU A 106 -14.58 24.67 -0.43
CA GLU A 106 -13.74 25.79 -0.91
C GLU A 106 -13.08 26.55 0.25
N ASP A 107 -13.82 26.80 1.32
CA ASP A 107 -13.30 27.44 2.53
C ASP A 107 -12.24 26.55 3.21
N LEU A 108 -12.44 25.23 3.19
CA LEU A 108 -11.50 24.25 3.71
C LEU A 108 -10.15 24.28 2.95
N ASN A 109 -10.18 24.44 1.63
CA ASN A 109 -8.95 24.54 0.82
C ASN A 109 -8.13 25.78 1.20
N ILE A 110 -8.80 26.92 1.42
CA ILE A 110 -8.15 28.17 1.83
C ILE A 110 -7.48 28.00 3.20
N VAL A 111 -8.23 27.48 4.19
CA VAL A 111 -7.72 27.23 5.55
C VAL A 111 -6.52 26.29 5.53
N LEU A 112 -6.62 25.16 4.79
CA LEU A 112 -5.51 24.22 4.66
C LEU A 112 -4.30 24.85 3.98
N SER A 113 -4.52 25.61 2.90
CA SER A 113 -3.43 26.27 2.17
C SER A 113 -2.67 27.26 3.04
N GLU A 114 -3.36 28.06 3.84
CA GLU A 114 -2.75 29.04 4.72
C GLU A 114 -2.01 28.36 5.89
N CYS A 115 -2.68 27.47 6.61
CA CYS A 115 -2.13 26.74 7.75
C CYS A 115 -0.87 25.93 7.39
N ILE A 116 -0.91 25.19 6.27
CA ILE A 116 0.23 24.39 5.82
C ILE A 116 1.40 25.26 5.39
N ASN A 117 1.11 26.31 4.63
CA ASN A 117 2.13 27.22 4.16
C ASN A 117 2.81 27.91 5.34
N GLU A 118 2.06 28.35 6.35
CA GLU A 118 2.63 28.93 7.56
C GLU A 118 3.50 27.93 8.32
N THR A 119 3.01 26.71 8.54
CA THR A 119 3.74 25.66 9.28
C THR A 119 5.07 25.34 8.61
N ILE A 120 5.06 25.04 7.30
CA ILE A 120 6.28 24.68 6.55
C ILE A 120 7.21 25.89 6.40
N TYR A 121 6.66 27.08 6.18
CA TYR A 121 7.47 28.29 6.05
C TYR A 121 8.17 28.66 7.37
N ASN A 122 7.51 28.46 8.51
CA ASN A 122 8.09 28.77 9.80
C ASN A 122 9.29 27.87 10.12
N GLU A 123 9.22 26.58 9.80
CA GLU A 123 10.26 25.60 10.08
C GLU A 123 11.37 25.56 9.01
N TYR A 124 11.00 25.50 7.72
CA TYR A 124 11.94 25.26 6.62
C TYR A 124 12.21 26.49 5.75
N LYS A 125 11.49 27.60 5.97
CA LYS A 125 11.56 28.83 5.15
C LYS A 125 11.22 28.57 3.67
N VAL A 126 10.33 27.63 3.41
CA VAL A 126 9.87 27.27 2.06
C VAL A 126 8.38 27.56 1.94
N LYS A 127 7.99 28.27 0.88
CA LYS A 127 6.58 28.50 0.55
C LYS A 127 5.97 27.30 -0.17
N THR A 128 4.71 27.04 0.14
CA THR A 128 3.99 25.91 -0.42
C THR A 128 2.59 26.29 -0.87
N LYS A 129 2.01 25.43 -1.72
CA LYS A 129 0.64 25.56 -2.19
C LYS A 129 -0.04 24.19 -2.17
N VAL A 130 -1.27 24.12 -1.69
CA VAL A 130 -2.07 22.89 -1.81
C VAL A 130 -2.39 22.65 -3.29
N SER A 131 -1.97 21.48 -3.77
CA SER A 131 -2.14 21.06 -5.16
C SER A 131 -3.41 20.25 -5.33
N ARG A 132 -3.60 19.27 -4.43
CA ARG A 132 -4.79 18.40 -4.39
C ARG A 132 -5.16 18.06 -2.96
N ILE A 133 -6.45 17.92 -2.72
CA ILE A 133 -7.00 17.32 -1.51
C ILE A 133 -7.39 15.90 -1.90
N ASN A 134 -6.78 14.89 -1.28
CA ASN A 134 -7.04 13.50 -1.61
C ASN A 134 -8.39 13.07 -1.00
N TYR A 135 -8.52 13.24 0.31
CA TYR A 135 -9.76 12.97 1.04
C TYR A 135 -9.76 13.70 2.39
N CYS A 136 -10.95 13.90 2.96
CA CYS A 136 -11.14 14.43 4.31
C CYS A 136 -12.21 13.62 5.04
N HIS A 137 -11.93 13.23 6.28
CA HIS A 137 -12.83 12.52 7.18
C HIS A 137 -13.28 13.46 8.31
N TYR A 138 -14.54 13.30 8.73
CA TYR A 138 -15.19 14.13 9.74
C TYR A 138 -15.72 13.22 10.86
N SER A 139 -15.41 13.50 12.12
CA SER A 139 -15.77 12.60 13.22
C SER A 139 -17.28 12.58 13.54
N LYS A 140 -18.00 13.71 13.43
CA LYS A 140 -19.47 13.77 13.60
C LYS A 140 -20.23 12.97 12.55
N ARG A 141 -19.60 12.75 11.40
CA ARG A 141 -20.15 11.90 10.36
C ARG A 141 -19.67 10.49 10.69
N GLN A 142 -20.32 9.85 11.66
CA GLN A 142 -20.36 8.40 11.70
C GLN A 142 -20.69 8.00 10.26
N GLU A 143 -19.70 7.46 9.54
CA GLU A 143 -19.88 7.02 8.17
C GLU A 143 -21.08 6.07 8.21
N ASP A 144 -22.22 6.49 7.67
CA ASP A 144 -23.01 5.56 6.90
C ASP A 144 -22.02 5.11 5.83
N VAL A 145 -21.31 4.00 6.11
CA VAL A 145 -20.43 3.37 5.14
C VAL A 145 -21.35 3.05 3.98
N ASP A 146 -21.29 3.89 2.95
CA ASP A 146 -22.12 3.76 1.77
C ASP A 146 -21.69 2.49 1.08
N VAL A 147 -22.36 1.38 1.43
CA VAL A 147 -22.05 0.05 0.91
C VAL A 147 -22.17 0.11 -0.60
N ASP A 148 -21.04 -0.02 -1.28
CA ASP A 148 -21.00 0.12 -2.72
C ASP A 148 -21.44 -1.20 -3.39
N ILE A 149 -21.63 -1.15 -4.71
CA ILE A 149 -22.00 -2.36 -5.47
C ILE A 149 -20.88 -3.41 -5.39
N GLY A 150 -19.62 -2.99 -5.26
CA GLY A 150 -18.47 -3.87 -5.12
C GLY A 150 -18.50 -4.67 -3.82
N ASP A 151 -18.85 -4.03 -2.70
CA ASP A 151 -18.98 -4.63 -1.38
C ASP A 151 -20.05 -5.72 -1.39
N TRP A 152 -21.20 -5.44 -2.01
CA TRP A 152 -22.26 -6.43 -2.21
C TRP A 152 -21.81 -7.60 -3.07
N ILE A 153 -21.14 -7.34 -4.20
CA ILE A 153 -20.62 -8.40 -5.07
C ILE A 153 -19.60 -9.27 -4.32
N PHE A 154 -18.68 -8.64 -3.59
CA PHE A 154 -17.66 -9.34 -2.81
C PHE A 154 -18.29 -10.20 -1.72
N ALA A 155 -19.24 -9.65 -0.96
CA ALA A 155 -19.98 -10.39 0.06
C ALA A 155 -20.70 -11.61 -0.52
N ILE A 156 -21.33 -11.48 -1.70
CA ILE A 156 -21.98 -12.58 -2.41
C ILE A 156 -20.97 -13.66 -2.82
N ILE A 157 -19.82 -13.29 -3.37
CA ILE A 157 -18.78 -14.26 -3.78
C ILE A 157 -18.27 -15.03 -2.57
N ILE A 158 -17.96 -14.34 -1.47
CA ILE A 158 -17.53 -14.97 -0.21
C ILE A 158 -18.60 -15.91 0.32
N LEU A 159 -19.87 -15.49 0.32
CA LEU A 159 -20.99 -16.32 0.74
C LEU A 159 -21.08 -17.60 -0.11
N ILE A 160 -20.96 -17.50 -1.44
CA ILE A 160 -20.98 -18.66 -2.35
C ILE A 160 -19.83 -19.62 -2.02
N ILE A 161 -18.61 -19.12 -1.84
CA ILE A 161 -17.44 -19.95 -1.50
C ILE A 161 -17.66 -20.66 -0.16
N VAL A 162 -18.16 -19.96 0.86
CA VAL A 162 -18.45 -20.54 2.18
C VAL A 162 -19.53 -21.62 2.06
N LEU A 163 -20.61 -21.36 1.33
CA LEU A 163 -21.69 -22.32 1.12
C LEU A 163 -21.20 -23.57 0.39
N LEU A 164 -20.41 -23.43 -0.68
CA LEU A 164 -19.82 -24.57 -1.38
C LEU A 164 -18.93 -25.41 -0.47
N ASN A 165 -18.11 -24.78 0.37
CA ASN A 165 -17.27 -25.48 1.34
C ASN A 165 -18.09 -26.21 2.41
N ILE A 166 -19.17 -25.60 2.91
CA ILE A 166 -20.07 -26.23 3.89
C ILE A 166 -20.77 -27.44 3.25
N ILE A 167 -21.35 -27.29 2.05
CA ILE A 167 -22.05 -28.36 1.35
C ILE A 167 -21.09 -29.52 1.03
N GLY A 168 -19.90 -29.22 0.50
CA GLY A 168 -18.88 -30.23 0.20
C GLY A 168 -18.42 -30.98 1.44
N THR A 169 -18.23 -30.27 2.56
CA THR A 169 -17.79 -30.87 3.83
C THR A 169 -18.89 -31.72 4.48
N LEU A 170 -20.16 -31.26 4.45
CA LEU A 170 -21.31 -32.05 4.94
C LEU A 170 -21.53 -33.30 4.10
N TYR A 171 -21.41 -33.20 2.77
CA TYR A 171 -21.53 -34.33 1.87
C TYR A 171 -20.44 -35.39 2.13
N ASP A 172 -19.19 -34.96 2.34
CA ASP A 172 -18.08 -35.85 2.67
C ASP A 172 -18.26 -36.51 4.05
N ALA A 173 -18.79 -35.79 5.05
CA ALA A 173 -19.09 -36.35 6.37
C ALA A 173 -20.23 -37.38 6.36
N GLN A 174 -21.22 -37.22 5.46
CA GLN A 174 -22.33 -38.16 5.29
C GLN A 174 -21.97 -39.37 4.41
N LEU A 175 -20.86 -39.32 3.68
CA LEU A 175 -20.42 -40.38 2.81
C LEU A 175 -19.80 -41.53 3.63
N ASP A 176 -20.55 -42.62 3.81
CA ASP A 176 -20.08 -43.84 4.48
C ASP A 176 -19.08 -44.60 3.56
N ARG A 177 -17.81 -44.21 3.65
CA ARG A 177 -16.67 -44.85 2.96
C ARG A 177 -16.41 -46.30 3.38
N THR A 178 -17.04 -46.77 4.46
CA THR A 178 -16.91 -48.15 4.94
C THR A 178 -17.94 -49.11 4.34
N LYS A 179 -19.03 -48.63 3.74
CA LYS A 179 -20.12 -49.48 3.19
C LYS A 179 -20.24 -49.52 1.68
N ASN A 180 -19.80 -48.51 0.94
CA ASN A 180 -19.97 -48.43 -0.52
C ASN A 180 -18.65 -48.11 -1.23
N GLU A 181 -18.30 -48.89 -2.26
CA GLU A 181 -17.17 -48.61 -3.18
C GLU A 181 -17.43 -47.40 -4.11
N ASN A 182 -18.61 -46.79 -4.05
CA ASN A 182 -18.91 -45.61 -4.84
C ASN A 182 -18.08 -44.43 -4.37
N THR A 183 -17.11 -44.05 -5.19
CA THR A 183 -16.49 -42.73 -5.17
C THR A 183 -17.61 -41.72 -5.38
N GLY A 184 -18.06 -41.06 -4.31
CA GLY A 184 -19.11 -40.03 -4.38
C GLY A 184 -18.80 -38.94 -5.42
N ASN A 185 -19.71 -37.99 -5.60
CA ASN A 185 -19.54 -36.98 -6.66
C ASN A 185 -18.24 -36.16 -6.48
N GLN A 186 -17.29 -36.35 -7.39
CA GLN A 186 -15.96 -35.75 -7.37
C GLN A 186 -15.99 -34.21 -7.36
N TYR A 187 -17.00 -33.60 -7.98
CA TYR A 187 -17.16 -32.14 -7.99
C TYR A 187 -17.50 -31.59 -6.61
N LEU A 188 -18.34 -32.28 -5.83
CA LEU A 188 -18.70 -31.87 -4.48
C LEU A 188 -17.57 -32.14 -3.47
N LEU A 189 -16.87 -33.25 -3.64
CA LEU A 189 -15.71 -33.59 -2.80
C LEU A 189 -14.54 -32.62 -2.98
N SER A 190 -14.43 -31.97 -4.14
CA SER A 190 -13.45 -30.89 -4.38
C SER A 190 -13.61 -29.69 -3.45
N PHE A 191 -14.80 -29.51 -2.85
CA PHE A 191 -15.08 -28.44 -1.89
C PHE A 191 -15.08 -28.93 -0.42
N SER A 192 -14.76 -30.20 -0.15
CA SER A 192 -14.61 -30.68 1.23
C SER A 192 -13.30 -30.18 1.85
N VAL A 193 -13.41 -29.47 2.97
CA VAL A 193 -12.23 -28.94 3.68
C VAL A 193 -11.38 -30.08 4.24
N PHE A 194 -11.99 -31.09 4.85
CA PHE A 194 -11.24 -32.22 5.45
C PHE A 194 -10.54 -33.07 4.41
N GLN A 195 -11.20 -33.37 3.30
CA GLN A 195 -10.58 -34.14 2.23
C GLN A 195 -9.46 -33.36 1.55
N ASN A 196 -9.66 -32.06 1.28
CA ASN A 196 -8.61 -31.21 0.73
C ASN A 196 -7.42 -31.06 1.69
N TRP A 197 -7.67 -30.94 2.99
CA TRP A 197 -6.63 -30.88 4.01
C TRP A 197 -5.85 -32.20 4.11
N ASN A 198 -6.54 -33.34 4.13
CA ASN A 198 -5.90 -34.64 4.14
C ASN A 198 -5.09 -34.89 2.87
N ASN A 199 -5.59 -34.48 1.70
CA ASN A 199 -4.85 -34.55 0.44
C ASN A 199 -3.62 -33.62 0.47
N PHE A 200 -3.73 -32.44 1.07
CA PHE A 200 -2.63 -31.48 1.18
C PHE A 200 -1.50 -31.97 2.10
N ILE A 201 -1.84 -32.65 3.21
CA ILE A 201 -0.85 -33.21 4.14
C ILE A 201 -0.34 -34.58 3.69
N SER A 202 -1.14 -35.33 2.92
CA SER A 202 -0.73 -36.63 2.42
C SER A 202 0.45 -36.47 1.45
N ASN A 203 1.59 -37.06 1.79
CA ASN A 203 2.77 -37.08 0.94
C ASN A 203 2.68 -38.13 -0.19
N GLU A 204 1.46 -38.61 -0.47
CA GLU A 204 1.21 -39.76 -1.34
C GLU A 204 0.90 -39.31 -2.76
N GLN A 205 1.96 -38.99 -3.49
CA GLN A 205 1.88 -38.94 -4.95
C GLN A 205 1.78 -40.39 -5.45
N LYS A 206 0.54 -40.90 -5.52
CA LYS A 206 0.22 -42.30 -5.85
C LYS A 206 0.73 -42.73 -7.22
N ASP A 207 0.96 -41.78 -8.13
CA ASP A 207 1.48 -42.05 -9.47
C ASP A 207 3.01 -41.95 -9.53
N PRO A 208 3.72 -43.05 -9.87
CA PRO A 208 5.19 -43.06 -9.98
C PRO A 208 5.74 -42.11 -11.06
N ARG A 209 4.90 -41.72 -12.03
CA ARG A 209 5.23 -40.73 -13.08
C ARG A 209 5.28 -39.30 -12.57
N LEU A 210 4.47 -38.97 -11.56
CA LEU A 210 4.40 -37.63 -11.01
C LEU A 210 5.52 -37.39 -9.97
N ARG A 211 6.11 -38.47 -9.43
CA ARG A 211 7.26 -38.43 -8.51
C ARG A 211 8.52 -37.78 -9.12
N SER A 212 8.71 -37.87 -10.43
CA SER A 212 9.82 -37.17 -11.13
C SER A 212 9.63 -35.65 -11.20
N PHE A 213 8.43 -35.14 -10.93
CA PHE A 213 8.10 -33.71 -10.97
C PHE A 213 8.12 -33.05 -9.59
N GLN A 214 8.54 -33.74 -8.52
CA GLN A 214 8.66 -33.17 -7.17
C GLN A 214 9.55 -31.91 -7.12
N GLY A 215 10.50 -31.77 -8.04
CA GLY A 215 11.29 -30.53 -8.19
C GLY A 215 10.46 -29.31 -8.62
N LEU A 216 9.31 -29.50 -9.28
CA LEU A 216 8.39 -28.43 -9.63
C LEU A 216 7.67 -27.86 -8.39
N ASP A 217 7.46 -28.65 -7.35
CA ASP A 217 6.84 -28.18 -6.10
C ASP A 217 7.78 -27.23 -5.33
N VAL A 218 9.09 -27.48 -5.39
CA VAL A 218 10.10 -26.54 -4.88
C VAL A 218 10.08 -25.24 -5.67
N ILE A 219 10.05 -25.33 -7.00
CA ILE A 219 9.94 -24.13 -7.88
C ILE A 219 8.66 -23.36 -7.56
N ARG A 220 7.53 -24.04 -7.40
CA ARG A 220 6.24 -23.43 -7.03
C ARG A 220 6.33 -22.69 -5.69
N THR A 221 6.96 -23.31 -4.70
CA THR A 221 7.13 -22.69 -3.37
C THR A 221 8.01 -21.44 -3.46
N VAL A 222 9.11 -21.50 -4.21
CA VAL A 222 9.99 -20.34 -4.44
C VAL A 222 9.24 -19.23 -5.19
N LEU A 223 8.46 -19.56 -6.22
CA LEU A 223 7.67 -18.57 -6.96
C LEU A 223 6.62 -17.89 -6.08
N ILE A 224 5.91 -18.65 -5.23
CA ILE A 224 4.93 -18.08 -4.29
C ILE A 224 5.63 -17.13 -3.31
N LEU A 225 6.79 -17.51 -2.77
CA LEU A 225 7.57 -16.66 -1.88
C LEU A 225 7.99 -15.35 -2.58
N LEU A 226 8.48 -15.43 -3.82
CA LEU A 226 8.87 -14.25 -4.60
C LEU A 226 7.68 -13.33 -4.87
N VAL A 227 6.50 -13.89 -5.18
CA VAL A 227 5.28 -13.11 -5.39
C VAL A 227 4.86 -12.41 -4.10
N VAL A 228 4.85 -13.10 -2.96
CA VAL A 228 4.52 -12.49 -1.66
C VAL A 228 5.50 -11.35 -1.33
N MET A 229 6.80 -11.59 -1.51
CA MET A 229 7.82 -10.57 -1.30
C MET A 229 7.61 -9.35 -2.20
N ALA A 230 7.29 -9.56 -3.48
CA ALA A 230 7.01 -8.48 -4.42
C ALA A 230 5.80 -7.64 -3.98
N HIS A 231 4.72 -8.27 -3.47
CA HIS A 231 3.55 -7.55 -2.98
C HIS A 231 3.87 -6.72 -1.72
N ILE A 232 4.69 -7.25 -0.81
CA ILE A 232 5.13 -6.51 0.39
C ILE A 232 5.95 -5.28 -0.01
N ILE A 233 6.92 -5.45 -0.91
CA ILE A 233 7.74 -4.33 -1.42
C ILE A 233 6.84 -3.30 -2.10
N TRP A 234 5.89 -3.75 -2.93
CA TRP A 234 4.97 -2.86 -3.61
C TRP A 234 4.12 -2.06 -2.62
N PHE A 235 3.55 -2.71 -1.60
CA PHE A 235 2.76 -2.03 -0.58
C PHE A 235 3.57 -0.94 0.15
N MET A 236 4.82 -1.25 0.54
CA MET A 236 5.71 -0.29 1.21
C MET A 236 6.02 0.93 0.35
N SER A 237 6.13 0.77 -0.98
CA SER A 237 6.38 1.88 -1.91
C SER A 237 5.17 2.81 -2.11
N PHE A 238 3.95 2.35 -1.79
CA PHE A 238 2.71 3.12 -1.98
C PHE A 238 2.12 3.64 -0.66
N SER A 239 2.66 3.21 0.48
CA SER A 239 2.29 3.73 1.80
C SER A 239 3.08 4.98 2.18
N PHE A 240 2.54 5.79 3.08
CA PHE A 240 3.28 6.88 3.73
C PHE A 240 4.28 6.30 4.72
N VAL A 241 5.58 6.48 4.46
CA VAL A 241 6.67 5.95 5.28
C VAL A 241 7.39 7.11 5.97
N ASP A 242 7.56 7.06 7.29
CA ASP A 242 8.18 8.16 8.06
C ASP A 242 9.63 8.48 7.61
N ASN A 243 10.38 7.46 7.17
CA ASN A 243 11.74 7.61 6.65
C ASN A 243 11.86 7.11 5.21
N PRO A 244 11.40 7.90 4.21
CA PRO A 244 11.46 7.51 2.81
C PRO A 244 12.91 7.44 2.29
N ARG A 245 13.84 8.15 2.93
CA ARG A 245 15.28 8.14 2.61
C ARG A 245 15.88 6.74 2.62
N GLU A 246 15.51 5.90 3.58
CA GLU A 246 16.03 4.53 3.68
C GLU A 246 15.59 3.68 2.48
N LEU A 247 14.36 3.90 1.98
CA LEU A 247 13.87 3.24 0.77
C LEU A 247 14.57 3.77 -0.49
N GLU A 248 14.74 5.09 -0.61
CA GLU A 248 15.51 5.71 -1.69
C GLU A 248 16.95 5.16 -1.73
N LEU A 249 17.56 4.98 -0.56
CA LEU A 249 18.89 4.39 -0.41
C LEU A 249 18.90 2.90 -0.75
N LEU A 250 17.94 2.10 -0.29
CA LEU A 250 17.86 0.67 -0.63
C LEU A 250 17.79 0.46 -2.16
N CYS A 251 16.97 1.24 -2.86
CA CYS A 251 16.89 1.22 -4.31
C CYS A 251 18.18 1.73 -4.99
N SER A 252 19.02 2.50 -4.28
CA SER A 252 20.33 2.93 -4.75
C SER A 252 21.46 1.93 -4.46
N VAL A 253 21.37 1.18 -3.36
CA VAL A 253 22.42 0.26 -2.84
C VAL A 253 22.46 -1.07 -3.59
N GLN A 254 21.41 -1.44 -4.32
CA GLN A 254 21.40 -2.61 -5.22
C GLN A 254 22.38 -2.53 -6.41
N GLN A 255 23.34 -1.60 -6.38
CA GLN A 255 24.41 -1.39 -7.36
C GLN A 255 25.83 -1.73 -6.88
N LEU A 256 26.01 -2.25 -5.65
CA LEU A 256 27.28 -2.86 -5.20
C LEU A 256 27.21 -4.39 -5.29
#